data_AF-A0AA88UBN1-F1
#
_entry.id   AF-A0AA88UBN1-F1
#
_cell.length_a   1.000
_cell.length_b   1.000
_cell.length_c   1.000
_cell.angle_alpha   90.00
_cell.angle_beta   90.00
_cell.angle_gamma   90.00
#
_symmetry.space_group_name_H-M   'P 1'
#
loop_
_entity.id
_entity.type
_entity.pdbx_description
1 polymer ?
#
loop_
_entity_poly.entity_id
_entity_poly.type
_entity_poly.pdbx_seq_one_letter_code
_entity_poly.pdbx_strand_id
1 'polypeptide(L)'
;VLTMEKFEHLAFLIYFGEKGSERIPLSQNAPFFANSDPDMPAVAVPAAQVHDWLLENILSALEHISERASSKENGPTGASDQDVPMTDVGATSIKASTSARGPSFIEGISKSSYVKQASDLQGSYIKVVNCHESVIYILAPLRYATVYGCSDATIVLGAIGKDLVYILGVRVEHCERVHVIVATKRICIANCRECVFFLGVNQQPLIVGDNHKLQVAPYNTFYSQLEEHMNQVGIEATINRWNEPVALGLVDPHDSLSHPAGVSDVQAESATRLDPDQFTNFLIPNWFGGESSGSTKDNPFPLPDVYMASQQRNHKNLGELKQILRETPLEDSRKRELSSALHVYFKEWLYGNGLESFLVLYLPVWSKAKPDKQPGNSGS
;
A
#
# COMPACT_ATOMS: atom_id res chain seq x y z
N VAL A 1 18.54 9.81 25.53
CA VAL A 1 19.82 9.33 24.96
C VAL A 1 19.56 8.03 24.21
N LEU A 2 20.13 7.83 23.02
CA LEU A 2 20.06 6.60 22.23
C LEU A 2 21.27 5.72 22.53
N THR A 3 21.01 4.44 22.80
CA THR A 3 22.04 3.40 22.82
C THR A 3 22.38 3.00 21.38
N MET A 4 23.52 2.35 21.17
CA MET A 4 23.95 1.85 19.86
C MET A 4 22.90 0.93 19.21
N GLU A 5 22.29 0.02 19.99
CA GLU A 5 21.21 -0.86 19.54
C GLU A 5 19.99 -0.08 19.02
N LYS A 6 19.52 0.91 19.80
CA LYS A 6 18.39 1.78 19.38
C LYS A 6 18.76 2.67 18.20
N PHE A 7 20.03 3.01 18.04
CA PHE A 7 20.52 3.75 16.89
C PHE A 7 20.51 2.88 15.62
N GLU A 8 20.90 1.61 15.71
CA GLU A 8 20.80 0.67 14.58
C GLU A 8 19.35 0.45 14.12
N HIS A 9 18.35 0.62 14.99
CA HIS A 9 16.95 0.59 14.54
C HIS A 9 16.63 1.71 13.53
N LEU A 10 17.38 2.81 13.49
CA LEU A 10 17.21 3.83 12.45
C LEU A 10 17.64 3.32 11.07
N ALA A 11 18.43 2.25 10.97
CA ALA A 11 18.76 1.58 9.71
C ALA A 11 17.52 0.94 9.04
N PHE A 12 16.47 0.66 9.83
CA PHE A 12 15.16 0.27 9.29
C PHE A 12 14.45 1.41 8.56
N LEU A 13 14.88 2.67 8.73
CA LEU A 13 14.28 3.82 8.06
C LEU A 13 15.23 4.48 7.05
N ILE A 14 16.54 4.39 7.29
CA ILE A 14 17.57 5.20 6.63
C ILE A 14 18.72 4.28 6.20
N TYR A 15 19.35 4.58 5.07
CA TYR A 15 20.53 3.85 4.59
C TYR A 15 21.53 4.80 3.96
N PHE A 16 22.80 4.52 4.23
CA PHE A 16 23.95 5.24 3.71
C PHE A 16 24.79 4.25 2.90
N GLY A 17 24.81 4.40 1.57
CA GLY A 17 25.60 3.55 0.68
C GLY A 17 25.21 3.65 -0.80
N GLU A 18 26.15 3.28 -1.67
CA GLU A 18 25.92 3.22 -3.13
C GLU A 18 25.36 1.85 -3.55
N LYS A 19 24.60 1.81 -4.67
CA LYS A 19 24.04 0.57 -5.22
C LYS A 19 25.15 -0.48 -5.41
N GLY A 20 25.06 -1.61 -4.70
CA GLY A 20 25.99 -2.74 -4.83
C GLY A 20 27.13 -2.79 -3.80
N SER A 21 27.20 -1.84 -2.87
CA SER A 21 28.17 -1.87 -1.76
C SER A 21 27.68 -2.74 -0.59
N GLU A 22 28.63 -3.32 0.15
CA GLU A 22 28.36 -4.14 1.33
C GLU A 22 27.59 -3.32 2.39
N ARG A 23 26.64 -3.95 3.09
CA ARG A 23 25.72 -3.23 3.98
C ARG A 23 26.43 -2.86 5.29
N ILE A 24 27.04 -1.68 5.31
CA ILE A 24 27.71 -1.15 6.50
C ILE A 24 26.65 -0.77 7.55
N PRO A 25 26.79 -1.20 8.82
CA PRO A 25 25.91 -0.80 9.92
C PRO A 25 25.79 0.72 10.06
N LEU A 26 24.66 1.21 10.56
CA LEU A 26 24.46 2.66 10.66
C LEU A 26 25.45 3.28 11.67
N SER A 27 25.79 2.55 12.73
CA SER A 27 26.78 2.95 13.74
C SER A 27 28.17 3.23 13.16
N GLN A 28 28.56 2.56 12.08
CA GLN A 28 29.85 2.77 11.42
C GLN A 28 29.83 3.96 10.45
N ASN A 29 28.64 4.33 9.95
CA ASN A 29 28.45 5.51 9.10
C ASN A 29 28.28 6.80 9.92
N ALA A 30 27.94 6.69 11.20
CA ALA A 30 27.72 7.82 12.06
C ALA A 30 28.96 8.11 12.93
N PRO A 31 29.32 9.40 13.14
CA PRO A 31 30.50 9.77 13.91
C PRO A 31 30.40 9.41 15.40
N PHE A 32 29.21 9.04 15.87
CA PHE A 32 28.92 8.85 17.30
C PHE A 32 29.40 7.51 17.87
N PHE A 33 29.45 6.47 17.04
CA PHE A 33 29.73 5.09 17.48
C PHE A 33 30.91 4.46 16.75
N ALA A 34 31.58 5.20 15.85
CA ALA A 34 32.62 4.73 14.94
C ALA A 34 33.89 4.16 15.62
N ASN A 35 34.04 4.32 16.95
CA ASN A 35 35.20 3.84 17.73
C ASN A 35 34.80 3.01 18.96
N SER A 36 33.61 2.39 18.95
CA SER A 36 33.14 1.58 20.08
C SER A 36 33.92 0.27 20.18
N ASP A 37 34.69 0.10 21.25
CA ASP A 37 35.45 -1.13 21.56
C ASP A 37 34.48 -2.28 21.89
N PRO A 38 34.62 -3.50 21.34
CA PRO A 38 33.79 -4.65 21.69
C PRO A 38 33.78 -5.00 23.20
N ASP A 39 34.81 -4.61 23.95
CA ASP A 39 34.90 -4.84 25.40
C ASP A 39 34.36 -3.67 26.26
N MET A 40 33.92 -2.55 25.65
CA MET A 40 33.41 -1.37 26.36
C MET A 40 32.08 -0.87 25.76
N PRO A 41 30.97 -0.87 26.53
CA PRO A 41 29.67 -0.47 26.00
C PRO A 41 29.67 1.00 25.55
N ALA A 42 29.26 1.24 24.31
CA ALA A 42 29.25 2.56 23.71
C ALA A 42 28.39 3.55 24.54
N VAL A 43 28.93 4.75 24.77
CA VAL A 43 28.24 5.80 25.54
C VAL A 43 26.96 6.22 24.81
N ALA A 44 25.85 6.26 25.53
CA ALA A 44 24.57 6.64 24.94
C ALA A 44 24.58 8.11 24.48
N VAL A 45 24.13 8.35 23.24
CA VAL A 45 24.24 9.64 22.56
C VAL A 45 22.95 10.45 22.75
N PRO A 46 23.00 11.77 23.01
CA PRO A 46 21.80 12.60 23.06
C PRO A 46 20.98 12.54 21.76
N ALA A 47 19.65 12.41 21.88
CA ALA A 47 18.77 12.31 20.71
C ALA A 47 18.81 13.55 19.82
N ALA A 48 19.05 14.73 20.40
CA ALA A 48 19.22 15.97 19.67
C ALA A 48 20.41 15.91 18.69
N GLN A 49 21.54 15.36 19.12
CA GLN A 49 22.73 15.24 18.26
C GLN A 49 22.51 14.28 17.08
N VAL A 50 21.81 13.16 17.33
CA VAL A 50 21.43 12.22 16.26
C VAL A 50 20.44 12.87 15.28
N HIS A 51 19.47 13.63 15.80
CA HIS A 51 18.49 14.35 14.99
C HIS A 51 19.17 15.39 14.07
N ASP A 52 20.08 16.20 14.60
CA ASP A 52 20.77 17.24 13.83
C ASP A 52 21.65 16.63 12.73
N TRP A 53 22.39 15.57 13.04
CA TRP A 53 23.16 14.81 12.05
C TRP A 53 22.28 14.21 10.95
N LEU A 54 21.11 13.67 11.29
CA LEU A 54 20.17 13.16 10.29
C LEU A 54 19.66 14.27 9.37
N LEU A 55 19.34 15.44 9.92
CA LEU A 55 18.90 16.58 9.13
C LEU A 55 19.98 17.03 8.14
N GLU A 56 21.23 17.15 8.57
CA GLU A 56 22.35 17.51 7.69
C GLU A 56 22.52 16.51 6.54
N ASN A 57 22.46 15.21 6.84
CA ASN A 57 22.56 14.16 5.82
C ASN A 57 21.39 14.18 4.82
N ILE A 58 20.17 14.43 5.29
CA ILE A 58 19.00 14.54 4.41
C ILE A 58 19.14 15.76 3.50
N LEU A 59 19.56 16.92 4.03
CA LEU A 59 19.78 18.13 3.26
C LEU A 59 20.85 17.93 2.18
N SER A 60 22.01 17.37 2.55
CA SER A 60 23.08 17.04 1.61
C SER A 60 22.63 16.07 0.51
N ALA A 61 21.85 15.04 0.86
CA ALA A 61 21.30 14.11 -0.12
C ALA A 61 20.29 14.78 -1.08
N LEU A 62 19.49 15.73 -0.58
CA LEU A 62 18.55 16.49 -1.41
C LEU A 62 19.28 17.43 -2.40
N GLU A 63 20.37 18.06 -1.97
CA GLU A 63 21.22 18.89 -2.82
C GLU A 63 21.85 18.08 -3.96
N HIS A 64 22.44 16.92 -3.65
CA HIS A 64 22.99 16.01 -4.66
C HIS A 64 21.94 15.48 -5.66
N ILE A 65 20.70 15.27 -5.22
CA ILE A 65 19.59 14.89 -6.12
C ILE A 65 19.23 16.04 -7.06
N SER A 66 19.24 17.28 -6.56
CA SER A 66 18.97 18.48 -7.34
C SER A 66 20.02 18.68 -8.44
N GLU A 67 21.31 18.54 -8.10
CA GLU A 67 22.43 18.67 -9.04
C GLU A 67 22.44 17.60 -10.14
N ARG A 68 22.14 16.35 -9.81
CA ARG A 68 22.03 15.29 -10.83
C ARG A 68 20.82 15.47 -11.75
N ALA A 69 19.74 16.10 -11.27
CA ALA A 69 18.56 16.38 -12.06
C ALA A 69 18.78 17.54 -13.05
N SER A 70 19.54 18.58 -12.66
CA SER A 70 19.89 19.71 -13.54
C SER A 70 20.96 19.35 -14.58
N SER A 71 21.89 18.46 -14.23
CA SER A 71 22.97 18.03 -15.14
C SER A 71 22.49 17.22 -16.35
N LYS A 72 21.25 16.71 -16.33
CA LYS A 72 20.63 15.99 -17.47
C LYS A 72 19.99 16.90 -18.52
N GLU A 73 19.94 18.21 -18.29
CA GLU A 73 19.34 19.18 -19.25
C GLU A 73 20.38 19.88 -20.14
N ASN A 74 21.67 19.78 -19.82
CA ASN A 74 22.73 20.42 -20.61
C ASN A 74 23.45 19.40 -21.53
N GLY A 75 22.77 18.98 -22.60
CA GLY A 75 23.43 18.46 -23.80
C GLY A 75 23.92 19.61 -24.70
N PRO A 76 24.99 19.43 -25.50
CA PRO A 76 25.67 20.55 -26.17
C PRO A 76 24.79 21.17 -27.26
N THR A 77 24.52 22.47 -27.12
CA THR A 77 23.77 23.29 -28.07
C THR A 77 24.55 23.48 -29.37
N GLY A 78 24.08 22.85 -30.44
CA GLY A 78 24.43 23.19 -31.82
C GLY A 78 23.77 24.51 -32.23
N ALA A 79 24.52 25.33 -32.95
CA ALA A 79 24.17 26.67 -33.39
C ALA A 79 23.00 26.72 -34.39
N SER A 80 22.11 27.73 -34.26
CA SER A 80 21.86 28.74 -35.31
C SER A 80 20.99 29.89 -34.79
N ASP A 81 21.45 31.12 -35.04
CA ASP A 81 20.69 32.38 -35.03
C ASP A 81 19.38 32.29 -35.82
N GLN A 82 18.33 33.01 -35.37
CA GLN A 82 17.77 34.18 -36.09
C GLN A 82 16.55 34.80 -35.38
N ASP A 83 16.70 36.10 -35.12
CA ASP A 83 15.77 37.24 -35.24
C ASP A 83 14.38 37.29 -34.58
N VAL A 84 14.21 38.37 -33.81
CA VAL A 84 12.97 38.92 -33.23
C VAL A 84 12.36 39.92 -34.22
N PRO A 85 11.01 40.01 -34.30
CA PRO A 85 10.42 41.33 -34.09
C PRO A 85 9.20 41.33 -33.17
N MET A 86 9.05 42.45 -32.47
CA MET A 86 7.97 42.83 -31.55
C MET A 86 6.62 43.05 -32.26
N THR A 87 5.54 42.62 -31.62
CA THR A 87 4.26 43.36 -31.54
C THR A 87 3.43 42.91 -30.34
N ASP A 88 2.78 43.90 -29.75
CA ASP A 88 2.10 43.90 -28.45
C ASP A 88 0.59 43.59 -28.57
N VAL A 89 -0.06 43.43 -27.41
CA VAL A 89 -1.51 43.42 -27.12
C VAL A 89 -2.19 42.04 -26.99
N GLY A 90 -2.34 41.63 -25.73
CA GLY A 90 -3.68 41.48 -25.16
C GLY A 90 -4.34 40.10 -25.23
N ALA A 91 -3.81 39.14 -24.47
CA ALA A 91 -4.65 38.16 -23.79
C ALA A 91 -3.94 37.75 -22.50
N THR A 92 -4.57 38.00 -21.35
CA THR A 92 -4.23 37.43 -20.05
C THR A 92 -4.45 35.92 -20.09
N SER A 93 -3.54 35.22 -20.77
CA SER A 93 -3.30 33.81 -20.50
C SER A 93 -2.48 33.77 -19.23
N ILE A 94 -3.13 33.32 -18.16
CA ILE A 94 -2.45 32.79 -16.98
C ILE A 94 -1.54 31.67 -17.51
N LYS A 95 -0.32 32.02 -17.90
CA LYS A 95 0.77 31.07 -18.00
C LYS A 95 0.95 30.58 -16.58
N ALA A 96 0.34 29.43 -16.29
CA ALA A 96 0.63 28.65 -15.12
C ALA A 96 2.15 28.48 -15.11
N SER A 97 2.79 29.25 -14.22
CA SER A 97 4.13 28.93 -13.79
C SER A 97 4.07 27.47 -13.35
N THR A 98 4.87 26.63 -14.00
CA THR A 98 5.17 25.26 -13.60
C THR A 98 5.86 25.31 -12.25
N SER A 99 5.05 25.53 -11.21
CA SER A 99 5.47 25.73 -9.84
C SER A 99 5.34 24.42 -9.09
N ALA A 100 6.51 23.90 -8.67
CA ALA A 100 6.76 22.98 -7.56
C ALA A 100 5.89 21.70 -7.48
N ARG A 101 6.56 20.56 -7.71
CA ARG A 101 6.11 19.18 -7.44
C ARG A 101 5.66 18.99 -5.97
N GLY A 102 4.42 19.35 -5.65
CA GLY A 102 3.78 19.05 -4.37
C GLY A 102 3.23 17.62 -4.30
N PRO A 103 3.01 17.06 -3.10
CA PRO A 103 2.33 15.78 -2.96
C PRO A 103 0.87 15.89 -3.42
N SER A 104 0.37 14.86 -4.10
CA SER A 104 -1.06 14.74 -4.39
C SER A 104 -1.79 14.35 -3.11
N PHE A 105 -2.91 15.01 -2.81
CA PHE A 105 -3.73 14.71 -1.64
C PHE A 105 -5.07 14.08 -2.06
N ILE A 106 -5.51 13.12 -1.27
CA ILE A 106 -6.87 12.56 -1.26
C ILE A 106 -7.32 12.65 0.19
N GLU A 107 -8.36 13.43 0.45
CA GLU A 107 -8.83 13.70 1.80
C GLU A 107 -10.35 13.65 1.88
N GLY A 108 -10.87 13.12 2.98
CA GLY A 108 -12.30 13.24 3.31
C GLY A 108 -13.22 12.41 2.42
N ILE A 109 -12.72 11.40 1.73
CA ILE A 109 -13.56 10.51 0.91
C ILE A 109 -14.39 9.65 1.85
N SER A 110 -15.71 9.72 1.70
CA SER A 110 -16.65 8.95 2.51
C SER A 110 -17.70 8.26 1.64
N LYS A 111 -18.07 7.01 1.99
CA LYS A 111 -19.17 6.24 1.39
C LYS A 111 -19.12 6.17 -0.14
N SER A 112 -17.93 6.20 -0.71
CA SER A 112 -17.72 6.29 -2.15
C SER A 112 -16.48 5.54 -2.59
N SER A 113 -16.38 5.28 -3.89
CA SER A 113 -15.18 4.70 -4.51
C SER A 113 -14.44 5.76 -5.29
N TYR A 114 -13.13 5.84 -5.11
CA TYR A 114 -12.29 6.87 -5.72
C TYR A 114 -11.09 6.23 -6.43
N VAL A 115 -10.70 6.76 -7.59
CA VAL A 115 -9.65 6.18 -8.42
C VAL A 115 -8.71 7.26 -8.93
N LYS A 116 -7.41 7.00 -8.87
CA LYS A 116 -6.38 7.77 -9.57
C LYS A 116 -5.47 6.83 -10.36
N GLN A 117 -5.26 7.15 -11.62
CA GLN A 117 -4.25 6.51 -12.47
C GLN A 117 -2.99 7.36 -12.56
N ALA A 118 -1.95 6.82 -13.21
CA ALA A 118 -0.67 7.51 -13.40
C ALA A 118 -0.83 8.88 -14.10
N SER A 119 -1.77 9.02 -15.03
CA SER A 119 -2.09 10.28 -15.73
C SER A 119 -2.64 11.37 -14.80
N ASP A 120 -3.29 10.99 -13.71
CA ASP A 120 -4.02 11.89 -12.82
C ASP A 120 -3.12 12.49 -11.72
N LEU A 121 -1.88 12.01 -11.64
CA LEU A 121 -0.93 12.35 -10.59
C LEU A 121 0.16 13.24 -11.15
N GLN A 122 0.17 14.50 -10.73
CA GLN A 122 1.20 15.48 -11.11
C GLN A 122 2.50 15.34 -10.30
N GLY A 123 2.57 14.38 -9.39
CA GLY A 123 3.70 14.20 -8.47
C GLY A 123 3.94 12.74 -8.12
N SER A 124 5.14 12.43 -7.64
CA SER A 124 5.55 11.08 -7.25
C SER A 124 5.19 10.71 -5.80
N TYR A 125 4.41 11.55 -5.12
CA TYR A 125 4.07 11.42 -3.71
C TYR A 125 2.55 11.55 -3.55
N ILE A 126 1.94 10.68 -2.76
CA ILE A 126 0.51 10.76 -2.44
C ILE A 126 0.26 10.67 -0.94
N LYS A 127 -0.75 11.41 -0.48
CA LYS A 127 -1.28 11.30 0.89
C LYS A 127 -2.78 11.03 0.83
N VAL A 128 -3.21 9.94 1.47
CA VAL A 128 -4.61 9.57 1.69
C VAL A 128 -4.93 9.82 3.14
N VAL A 129 -5.87 10.71 3.43
CA VAL A 129 -6.11 11.25 4.76
C VAL A 129 -7.60 11.23 5.08
N ASN A 130 -7.97 10.82 6.30
CA ASN A 130 -9.34 10.94 6.83
C ASN A 130 -10.43 10.40 5.87
N CYS A 131 -10.20 9.21 5.31
CA CYS A 131 -11.15 8.56 4.41
C CYS A 131 -11.89 7.43 5.15
N HIS A 132 -13.21 7.36 4.99
CA HIS A 132 -14.07 6.49 5.80
C HIS A 132 -15.08 5.70 4.95
N GLU A 133 -15.37 4.44 5.26
CA GLU A 133 -16.41 3.64 4.57
C GLU A 133 -16.25 3.64 3.03
N SER A 134 -15.02 3.60 2.52
CA SER A 134 -14.69 3.90 1.11
C SER A 134 -13.71 2.91 0.50
N VAL A 135 -13.71 2.81 -0.84
CA VAL A 135 -12.66 2.09 -1.57
C VAL A 135 -11.85 3.04 -2.43
N ILE A 136 -10.55 3.11 -2.18
CA ILE A 136 -9.65 4.04 -2.86
C ILE A 136 -8.63 3.24 -3.68
N TYR A 137 -8.57 3.51 -4.97
CA TYR A 137 -7.65 2.89 -5.91
C TYR A 137 -6.64 3.92 -6.41
N ILE A 138 -5.36 3.70 -6.13
CA ILE A 138 -4.25 4.52 -6.64
C ILE A 138 -3.39 3.61 -7.51
N LEU A 139 -3.71 3.52 -8.79
CA LEU A 139 -3.10 2.60 -9.74
C LEU A 139 -1.99 3.30 -10.53
N ALA A 140 -0.92 3.66 -9.82
CA ALA A 140 0.19 4.42 -10.38
C ALA A 140 1.53 4.05 -9.74
N PRO A 141 2.64 4.23 -10.45
CA PRO A 141 3.98 4.11 -9.89
C PRO A 141 4.29 5.37 -9.07
N LEU A 142 4.57 5.20 -7.78
CA LEU A 142 4.86 6.32 -6.87
C LEU A 142 6.18 6.11 -6.14
N ARG A 143 6.81 7.21 -5.72
CA ARG A 143 8.02 7.16 -4.87
C ARG A 143 7.69 6.99 -3.40
N TYR A 144 6.56 7.54 -2.97
CA TYR A 144 6.12 7.48 -1.59
C TYR A 144 4.60 7.62 -1.47
N ALA A 145 4.00 6.90 -0.52
CA ALA A 145 2.62 7.13 -0.11
C ALA A 145 2.48 7.20 1.42
N THR A 146 1.54 8.01 1.86
CA THR A 146 1.08 8.02 3.26
C THR A 146 -0.41 7.76 3.30
N VAL A 147 -0.83 6.87 4.19
CA VAL A 147 -2.23 6.64 4.55
C VAL A 147 -2.38 7.03 6.01
N TYR A 148 -3.30 7.94 6.31
CA TYR A 148 -3.44 8.52 7.64
C TYR A 148 -4.91 8.65 8.04
N GLY A 149 -5.27 8.25 9.26
CA GLY A 149 -6.59 8.58 9.83
C GLY A 149 -7.78 7.96 9.09
N CYS A 150 -7.57 6.87 8.35
CA CYS A 150 -8.63 6.22 7.57
C CYS A 150 -9.36 5.15 8.42
N SER A 151 -10.66 4.95 8.17
CA SER A 151 -11.47 3.97 8.92
C SER A 151 -12.42 3.20 8.02
N ASP A 152 -12.64 1.91 8.26
CA ASP A 152 -13.61 1.09 7.50
C ASP A 152 -13.42 1.20 5.97
N ALA A 153 -12.16 1.25 5.54
CA ALA A 153 -11.80 1.58 4.16
C ALA A 153 -10.91 0.49 3.54
N THR A 154 -11.04 0.31 2.23
CA THR A 154 -10.10 -0.50 1.45
C THR A 154 -9.26 0.40 0.55
N ILE A 155 -7.95 0.37 0.73
CA ILE A 155 -7.01 1.25 0.03
C ILE A 155 -6.06 0.38 -0.78
N VAL A 156 -6.19 0.47 -2.10
CA VAL A 156 -5.35 -0.22 -3.07
C VAL A 156 -4.32 0.76 -3.59
N LEU A 157 -3.05 0.45 -3.33
CA LEU A 157 -1.90 1.20 -3.79
C LEU A 157 -1.17 0.40 -4.87
N GLY A 158 -0.78 1.09 -5.93
CA GLY A 158 0.04 0.57 -7.01
C GLY A 158 1.46 0.26 -6.57
N ALA A 159 2.39 0.22 -7.52
CA ALA A 159 3.79 -0.03 -7.20
C ALA A 159 4.42 1.21 -6.57
N ILE A 160 4.93 1.10 -5.35
CA ILE A 160 5.52 2.22 -4.63
C ILE A 160 6.97 1.95 -4.29
N GLY A 161 7.86 2.75 -4.84
CA GLY A 161 9.27 2.70 -4.55
C GLY A 161 10.04 3.76 -5.31
N LYS A 162 11.29 3.96 -4.91
CA LYS A 162 12.23 4.80 -5.65
C LYS A 162 13.23 3.87 -6.35
N ASP A 163 13.75 4.31 -7.50
CA ASP A 163 14.92 3.69 -8.15
C ASP A 163 16.12 3.58 -7.20
N LEU A 164 16.20 4.50 -6.23
CA LEU A 164 17.10 4.46 -5.07
C LEU A 164 16.54 3.48 -4.04
N VAL A 165 17.35 2.49 -3.69
CA VAL A 165 16.93 1.21 -3.08
C VAL A 165 16.44 1.32 -1.62
N TYR A 166 16.50 2.49 -0.97
CA TYR A 166 16.47 2.53 0.50
C TYR A 166 15.73 3.69 1.18
N ILE A 167 14.68 4.25 0.57
CA ILE A 167 13.75 5.11 1.32
C ILE A 167 12.49 4.34 1.71
N LEU A 168 11.92 4.68 2.87
CA LEU A 168 10.59 4.21 3.27
C LEU A 168 9.61 4.51 2.11
N GLY A 169 8.96 3.49 1.57
CA GLY A 169 8.08 3.63 0.40
C GLY A 169 6.65 3.97 0.80
N VAL A 170 6.16 3.34 1.87
CA VAL A 170 4.78 3.52 2.32
C VAL A 170 4.74 3.68 3.84
N ARG A 171 3.91 4.61 4.31
CA ARG A 171 3.63 4.83 5.73
C ARG A 171 2.12 4.78 5.97
N VAL A 172 1.68 3.94 6.90
CA VAL A 172 0.27 3.83 7.28
C VAL A 172 0.14 4.14 8.75
N GLU A 173 -0.69 5.12 9.12
CA GLU A 173 -0.82 5.57 10.49
C GLU A 173 -2.23 5.88 10.94
N HIS A 174 -2.52 5.65 12.22
CA HIS A 174 -3.78 6.03 12.86
C HIS A 174 -5.00 5.52 12.09
N CYS A 175 -4.91 4.30 11.54
CA CYS A 175 -5.98 3.69 10.76
C CYS A 175 -6.70 2.61 11.57
N GLU A 176 -8.01 2.45 11.35
CA GLU A 176 -8.86 1.50 12.08
C GLU A 176 -9.75 0.69 11.13
N ARG A 177 -9.73 -0.65 11.22
CA ARG A 177 -10.51 -1.53 10.32
C ARG A 177 -10.27 -1.21 8.83
N VAL A 178 -9.01 -0.98 8.47
CA VAL A 178 -8.61 -0.65 7.09
C VAL A 178 -7.92 -1.85 6.45
N HIS A 179 -8.28 -2.13 5.20
CA HIS A 179 -7.57 -3.06 4.34
C HIS A 179 -6.61 -2.29 3.43
N VAL A 180 -5.30 -2.48 3.59
CA VAL A 180 -4.30 -1.86 2.73
C VAL A 180 -3.67 -2.91 1.84
N ILE A 181 -3.77 -2.73 0.53
CA ILE A 181 -3.21 -3.63 -0.48
C ILE A 181 -2.13 -2.88 -1.22
N VAL A 182 -0.86 -3.30 -1.10
CA VAL A 182 0.25 -2.53 -1.67
C VAL A 182 1.45 -3.39 -2.08
N ALA A 183 2.04 -3.04 -3.22
CA ALA A 183 3.34 -3.52 -3.66
C ALA A 183 4.39 -2.42 -3.41
N THR A 184 5.35 -2.66 -2.52
CA THR A 184 6.37 -1.65 -2.18
C THR A 184 7.68 -2.25 -1.70
N LYS A 185 8.80 -1.55 -1.83
CA LYS A 185 10.07 -2.03 -1.26
C LYS A 185 10.05 -2.12 0.27
N ARG A 186 9.48 -1.11 0.94
CA ARG A 186 9.49 -0.97 2.41
C ARG A 186 8.22 -0.26 2.88
N ILE A 187 7.60 -0.79 3.92
CA ILE A 187 6.41 -0.23 4.57
C ILE A 187 6.64 -0.03 6.07
N CYS A 188 6.13 1.06 6.62
CA CYS A 188 6.00 1.30 8.05
C CYS A 188 4.52 1.45 8.41
N ILE A 189 4.10 0.73 9.44
CA ILE A 189 2.75 0.71 9.97
C ILE A 189 2.85 1.20 11.40
N ALA A 190 2.06 2.21 11.77
CA ALA A 190 2.06 2.72 13.13
C ALA A 190 0.68 3.07 13.64
N ASN A 191 0.46 2.88 14.94
CA ASN A 191 -0.78 3.28 15.62
C ASN A 191 -2.06 2.78 14.90
N CYS A 192 -2.05 1.55 14.39
CA CYS A 192 -3.16 0.98 13.61
C CYS A 192 -3.92 -0.08 14.41
N ARG A 193 -5.23 -0.20 14.18
CA ARG A 193 -6.10 -1.12 14.92
C ARG A 193 -6.99 -1.94 13.99
N GLU A 194 -7.02 -3.25 14.18
CA GLU A 194 -7.90 -4.17 13.45
C GLU A 194 -7.74 -4.05 11.92
N CYS A 195 -6.52 -3.71 11.46
CA CYS A 195 -6.21 -3.54 10.03
C CYS A 195 -5.61 -4.81 9.44
N VAL A 196 -5.88 -5.04 8.16
CA VAL A 196 -5.32 -6.14 7.36
C VAL A 196 -4.45 -5.58 6.25
N PHE A 197 -3.21 -6.04 6.17
CA PHE A 197 -2.22 -5.58 5.20
C PHE A 197 -1.89 -6.70 4.20
N PHE A 198 -2.27 -6.52 2.94
CA PHE A 198 -1.92 -7.42 1.83
C PHE A 198 -0.67 -6.89 1.12
N LEU A 199 0.46 -7.51 1.38
CA LEU A 199 1.78 -6.94 1.12
C LEU A 199 2.56 -7.72 0.06
N GLY A 200 3.07 -6.98 -0.92
CA GLY A 200 4.13 -7.41 -1.82
C GLY A 200 5.37 -6.60 -1.50
N VAL A 201 6.22 -7.09 -0.57
CA VAL A 201 7.32 -6.30 -0.01
C VAL A 201 8.68 -6.96 -0.10
N ASN A 202 9.67 -6.25 -0.63
CA ASN A 202 11.05 -6.78 -0.74
C ASN A 202 11.79 -6.76 0.61
N GLN A 203 11.37 -5.92 1.55
CA GLN A 203 11.92 -5.82 2.90
C GLN A 203 10.87 -6.08 3.97
N GLN A 204 11.33 -6.41 5.17
CA GLN A 204 10.50 -6.68 6.33
C GLN A 204 9.60 -5.48 6.68
N PRO A 205 8.27 -5.68 6.84
CA PRO A 205 7.37 -4.64 7.33
C PRO A 205 7.79 -4.15 8.72
N LEU A 206 7.72 -2.84 8.94
CA LEU A 206 8.01 -2.24 10.25
C LEU A 206 6.71 -1.91 10.97
N ILE A 207 6.54 -2.40 12.19
CA ILE A 207 5.38 -2.12 13.03
C ILE A 207 5.86 -1.23 14.19
N VAL A 208 5.32 -0.03 14.34
CA VAL A 208 5.81 0.98 15.30
C VAL A 208 4.66 1.55 16.13
N GLY A 209 4.89 1.82 17.41
CA GLY A 209 3.86 2.42 18.27
C GLY A 209 2.78 1.42 18.70
N ASP A 210 1.60 1.94 19.05
CA ASP A 210 0.53 1.17 19.66
C ASP A 210 -0.39 0.54 18.61
N ASN A 211 -0.14 -0.73 18.30
CA ASN A 211 -0.88 -1.46 17.28
C ASN A 211 -1.66 -2.60 17.91
N HIS A 212 -2.90 -2.81 17.47
CA HIS A 212 -3.78 -3.82 18.04
C HIS A 212 -4.43 -4.67 16.95
N LYS A 213 -4.38 -6.00 17.08
CA LYS A 213 -5.01 -6.96 16.14
C LYS A 213 -4.65 -6.70 14.66
N LEU A 214 -3.38 -6.45 14.39
CA LEU A 214 -2.92 -6.32 13.00
C LEU A 214 -2.77 -7.69 12.35
N GLN A 215 -3.17 -7.76 11.08
CA GLN A 215 -2.97 -8.95 10.25
C GLN A 215 -2.14 -8.60 9.01
N VAL A 216 -1.22 -9.49 8.65
CA VAL A 216 -0.44 -9.43 7.40
C VAL A 216 -0.73 -10.64 6.53
N ALA A 217 -0.81 -10.41 5.23
CA ALA A 217 -1.10 -11.42 4.21
C ALA A 217 -0.23 -11.17 2.97
N PRO A 218 -0.01 -12.19 2.13
CA PRO A 218 0.63 -11.98 0.83
C PRO A 218 -0.23 -11.06 -0.05
N TYR A 219 0.41 -10.32 -0.96
CA TYR A 219 -0.29 -9.52 -1.97
C TYR A 219 -1.29 -10.37 -2.74
N ASN A 220 -2.52 -9.87 -2.92
CA ASN A 220 -3.66 -10.66 -3.38
C ASN A 220 -4.41 -10.05 -4.57
N THR A 221 -3.80 -9.11 -5.28
CA THR A 221 -4.45 -8.43 -6.41
C THR A 221 -3.48 -8.24 -7.58
N PHE A 222 -3.97 -7.73 -8.71
CA PHE A 222 -3.16 -7.20 -9.79
C PHE A 222 -4.00 -6.25 -10.66
N TYR A 223 -3.33 -5.37 -11.39
CA TYR A 223 -3.90 -4.57 -12.47
C TYR A 223 -2.98 -4.66 -13.68
N SER A 224 -3.50 -4.34 -14.86
CA SER A 224 -2.83 -4.59 -16.15
C SER A 224 -1.41 -4.02 -16.25
N GLN A 225 -1.16 -2.85 -15.68
CA GLN A 225 0.13 -2.14 -15.72
C GLN A 225 1.05 -2.43 -14.52
N LEU A 226 0.68 -3.35 -13.62
CA LEU A 226 1.38 -3.55 -12.35
C LEU A 226 2.85 -3.93 -12.53
N GLU A 227 3.18 -4.88 -13.40
CA GLU A 227 4.58 -5.30 -13.62
C GLU A 227 5.45 -4.17 -14.18
N GLU A 228 4.90 -3.38 -15.10
CA GLU A 228 5.59 -2.21 -15.65
C GLU A 228 5.88 -1.20 -14.54
N HIS A 229 4.87 -0.89 -13.72
CA HIS A 229 5.03 0.01 -12.58
C HIS A 229 6.03 -0.54 -11.56
N MET A 230 6.02 -1.85 -11.28
CA MET A 230 6.99 -2.52 -10.40
C MET A 230 8.42 -2.37 -10.91
N ASN A 231 8.63 -2.57 -12.21
CA ASN A 231 9.94 -2.38 -12.84
C ASN A 231 10.40 -0.92 -12.76
N GLN A 232 9.50 0.05 -12.99
CA GLN A 232 9.80 1.49 -12.89
C GLN A 232 10.22 1.93 -11.48
N VAL A 233 9.74 1.26 -10.43
CA VAL A 233 10.10 1.57 -9.03
C VAL A 233 11.13 0.59 -8.45
N GLY A 234 11.54 -0.41 -9.23
CA GLY A 234 12.52 -1.45 -8.89
C GLY A 234 12.05 -2.45 -7.83
N ILE A 235 10.76 -2.81 -7.80
CA ILE A 235 10.23 -3.90 -6.96
C ILE A 235 10.46 -5.22 -7.68
N GLU A 236 11.11 -6.18 -7.01
CA GLU A 236 11.31 -7.53 -7.54
C GLU A 236 10.21 -8.45 -7.02
N ALA A 237 9.45 -9.06 -7.93
CA ALA A 237 8.32 -9.94 -7.59
C ALA A 237 8.74 -11.25 -6.91
N THR A 238 9.99 -11.68 -7.14
CA THR A 238 10.58 -12.91 -6.57
C THR A 238 10.87 -12.79 -5.08
N ILE A 239 11.01 -11.58 -4.54
CA ILE A 239 11.33 -11.33 -3.14
C ILE A 239 10.08 -10.78 -2.46
N ASN A 240 9.48 -11.57 -1.57
CA ASN A 240 8.34 -11.13 -0.77
C ASN A 240 8.50 -11.53 0.71
N ARG A 241 8.78 -10.56 1.58
CA ARG A 241 9.04 -10.70 3.03
C ARG A 241 7.88 -10.25 3.91
N TRP A 242 6.67 -10.30 3.40
CA TRP A 242 5.44 -9.90 4.09
C TRP A 242 5.22 -10.62 5.44
N ASN A 243 5.73 -11.84 5.59
CA ASN A 243 5.54 -12.75 6.72
C ASN A 243 6.55 -12.56 7.87
N GLU A 244 7.45 -11.59 7.73
CA GLU A 244 8.53 -11.26 8.67
C GLU A 244 8.40 -9.81 9.21
N PRO A 245 7.27 -9.42 9.85
CA PRO A 245 7.12 -8.09 10.42
C PRO A 245 8.05 -7.89 11.63
N VAL A 246 8.71 -6.74 11.69
CA VAL A 246 9.57 -6.32 12.80
C VAL A 246 8.86 -5.25 13.60
N ALA A 247 8.55 -5.54 14.86
CA ALA A 247 7.95 -4.58 15.78
C ALA A 247 9.03 -3.76 16.49
N LEU A 248 8.95 -2.42 16.40
CA LEU A 248 9.81 -1.45 17.06
C LEU A 248 8.97 -0.62 18.03
N GLY A 249 9.02 -0.93 19.32
CA GLY A 249 8.28 -0.19 20.33
C GLY A 249 8.67 -0.56 21.75
N LEU A 250 8.81 0.45 22.61
CA LEU A 250 8.77 0.30 24.06
C LEU A 250 7.29 0.25 24.46
N VAL A 251 6.83 -0.85 25.03
CA VAL A 251 5.62 -0.82 25.86
C VAL A 251 5.93 0.14 27.00
N ASP A 252 5.12 1.19 27.19
CA ASP A 252 5.22 2.04 28.37
C ASP A 252 4.93 1.14 29.60
N PRO A 253 5.89 0.94 30.52
CA PRO A 253 5.64 0.16 31.73
C PRO A 253 4.46 0.71 32.55
N HIS A 254 4.12 1.99 32.37
CA HIS A 254 3.03 2.67 33.07
C HIS A 254 1.64 2.56 32.43
N ASP A 255 1.50 1.99 31.22
CA ASP A 255 0.18 1.67 30.66
C ASP A 255 -0.31 0.27 31.11
N SER A 256 0.34 -0.28 32.12
CA SER A 256 -0.15 -1.41 32.91
C SER A 256 -1.36 -0.96 33.73
N LEU A 257 -2.53 -0.87 33.08
CA LEU A 257 -3.80 -1.02 33.79
C LEU A 257 -3.86 -2.44 34.38
N SER A 258 -3.24 -2.58 35.55
CA SER A 258 -3.61 -3.47 36.64
C SER A 258 -4.10 -4.87 36.23
N HIS A 259 -3.17 -5.75 35.86
CA HIS A 259 -3.32 -7.18 36.14
C HIS A 259 -2.33 -7.57 37.24
N PRO A 260 -2.80 -8.05 38.41
CA PRO A 260 -1.94 -8.50 39.49
C PRO A 260 -1.50 -9.93 39.22
N ALA A 261 -0.58 -10.13 38.28
CA ALA A 261 0.20 -11.35 38.16
C ALA A 261 1.47 -11.03 37.36
N GLY A 262 2.62 -11.28 37.98
CA GLY A 262 3.92 -10.76 37.56
C GLY A 262 4.41 -11.21 36.19
N VAL A 263 5.42 -10.45 35.75
CA VAL A 263 6.51 -10.81 34.83
C VAL A 263 6.13 -11.40 33.46
N SER A 264 6.18 -10.54 32.43
CA SER A 264 7.08 -10.76 31.30
C SER A 264 7.30 -9.43 30.58
N ASP A 265 8.52 -9.15 30.14
CA ASP A 265 8.83 -8.08 29.20
C ASP A 265 7.92 -8.21 27.96
N VAL A 266 6.85 -7.41 27.90
CA VAL A 266 5.88 -7.50 26.80
C VAL A 266 6.51 -6.83 25.59
N GLN A 267 7.04 -7.65 24.67
CA GLN A 267 7.39 -7.23 23.32
C GLN A 267 6.16 -6.57 22.67
N ALA A 268 6.36 -5.46 21.97
CA ALA A 268 5.30 -4.84 21.16
C ALA A 268 4.59 -5.90 20.31
N GLU A 269 3.24 -5.91 20.34
CA GLU A 269 2.42 -6.91 19.64
C GLU A 269 2.74 -6.84 18.13
N SER A 270 3.44 -7.86 17.62
CA SER A 270 3.75 -7.96 16.20
C SER A 270 2.52 -8.41 15.42
N ALA A 271 2.45 -8.07 14.13
CA ALA A 271 1.31 -8.42 13.30
C ALA A 271 1.19 -9.95 13.11
N THR A 272 -0.03 -10.46 13.24
CA THR A 272 -0.36 -11.87 13.03
C THR A 272 -0.56 -12.17 11.55
N ARG A 273 -0.40 -13.43 11.12
CA ARG A 273 -0.65 -13.81 9.73
C ARG A 273 -2.15 -14.04 9.51
N LEU A 274 -2.68 -13.54 8.39
CA LEU A 274 -4.07 -13.81 8.01
C LEU A 274 -4.26 -15.31 7.77
N ASP A 275 -5.37 -15.86 8.25
CA ASP A 275 -5.69 -17.26 8.05
C ASP A 275 -5.82 -17.60 6.55
N PRO A 276 -5.17 -18.68 6.05
CA PRO A 276 -5.28 -19.09 4.65
C PRO A 276 -6.71 -19.32 4.17
N ASP A 277 -7.65 -19.73 5.03
CA ASP A 277 -9.04 -19.95 4.66
C ASP A 277 -9.81 -18.64 4.47
N GLN A 278 -9.35 -17.55 5.08
CA GLN A 278 -9.90 -16.19 4.92
C GLN A 278 -9.29 -15.45 3.73
N PHE A 279 -8.19 -15.95 3.18
CA PHE A 279 -7.47 -15.31 2.08
C PHE A 279 -8.24 -15.41 0.75
N THR A 280 -8.58 -14.26 0.17
CA THR A 280 -9.27 -14.17 -1.12
C THR A 280 -8.56 -13.17 -2.03
N ASN A 281 -8.52 -13.46 -3.34
CA ASN A 281 -7.97 -12.52 -4.32
C ASN A 281 -8.88 -11.30 -4.44
N PHE A 282 -8.30 -10.11 -4.32
CA PHE A 282 -9.01 -8.86 -4.45
C PHE A 282 -9.08 -8.46 -5.93
N LEU A 283 -10.30 -8.23 -6.42
CA LEU A 283 -10.55 -7.88 -7.83
C LEU A 283 -10.65 -6.36 -7.98
N ILE A 284 -9.76 -5.80 -8.80
CA ILE A 284 -9.86 -4.40 -9.22
C ILE A 284 -10.85 -4.33 -10.39
N PRO A 285 -11.95 -3.55 -10.29
CA PRO A 285 -12.94 -3.49 -11.35
C PRO A 285 -12.38 -2.96 -12.69
N ASN A 286 -12.84 -3.49 -13.83
CA ASN A 286 -12.32 -3.12 -15.16
C ASN A 286 -13.00 -1.88 -15.80
N TRP A 287 -13.89 -1.17 -15.11
CA TRP A 287 -14.67 -0.06 -15.68
C TRP A 287 -13.91 1.28 -15.73
N PHE A 288 -12.64 1.30 -15.31
CA PHE A 288 -11.84 2.53 -15.18
C PHE A 288 -11.20 3.05 -16.48
N GLY A 289 -11.50 2.43 -17.63
CA GLY A 289 -11.31 3.03 -18.96
C GLY A 289 -9.87 3.09 -19.48
N GLY A 290 -9.72 2.71 -20.76
CA GLY A 290 -8.46 2.66 -21.52
C GLY A 290 -8.12 1.22 -21.89
N GLU A 291 -7.91 0.94 -23.18
CA GLU A 291 -7.45 -0.37 -23.66
C GLU A 291 -6.33 -0.87 -22.75
N SER A 292 -6.59 -1.98 -22.04
CA SER A 292 -5.65 -2.56 -21.09
C SER A 292 -4.47 -3.17 -21.86
N SER A 293 -3.61 -2.31 -22.38
CA SER A 293 -2.36 -2.61 -23.07
C SER A 293 -1.26 -2.95 -22.06
N GLY A 294 -1.65 -3.48 -20.90
CA GLY A 294 -0.73 -3.85 -19.83
C GLY A 294 -0.39 -5.34 -19.93
N SER A 295 0.86 -5.67 -19.68
CA SER A 295 1.38 -7.04 -19.83
C SER A 295 0.91 -7.99 -18.72
N THR A 296 0.44 -7.48 -17.59
CA THR A 296 0.18 -8.26 -16.39
C THR A 296 -1.15 -9.01 -16.48
N LYS A 297 -1.09 -10.34 -16.46
CA LYS A 297 -2.25 -11.24 -16.60
C LYS A 297 -2.67 -11.90 -15.29
N ASP A 298 -1.76 -11.94 -14.33
CA ASP A 298 -1.91 -12.60 -13.05
C ASP A 298 -1.10 -11.87 -11.97
N ASN A 299 -1.27 -12.28 -10.71
CA ASN A 299 -0.54 -11.70 -9.60
C ASN A 299 0.95 -12.03 -9.72
N PRO A 300 1.84 -11.02 -9.86
CA PRO A 300 3.26 -11.27 -10.09
C PRO A 300 3.96 -11.85 -8.85
N PHE A 301 3.39 -11.70 -7.65
CA PHE A 301 3.98 -12.23 -6.43
C PHE A 301 3.59 -13.70 -6.23
N PRO A 302 4.57 -14.61 -6.07
CA PRO A 302 4.28 -16.02 -5.83
C PRO A 302 3.60 -16.19 -4.47
N LEU A 303 2.49 -16.94 -4.48
CA LEU A 303 1.75 -17.29 -3.27
C LEU A 303 2.44 -18.44 -2.53
N PRO A 304 2.57 -18.37 -1.20
CA PRO A 304 3.06 -19.51 -0.41
C PRO A 304 2.12 -20.72 -0.52
N ASP A 305 2.69 -21.92 -0.43
CA ASP A 305 1.99 -23.20 -0.63
C ASP A 305 0.72 -23.34 0.23
N VAL A 306 0.76 -22.85 1.48
CA VAL A 306 -0.39 -22.91 2.40
C VAL A 306 -1.58 -22.09 1.91
N TYR A 307 -1.35 -20.90 1.35
CA TYR A 307 -2.40 -20.06 0.79
C TYR A 307 -2.87 -20.59 -0.56
N MET A 308 -1.93 -21.12 -1.37
CA MET A 308 -2.26 -21.74 -2.66
C MET A 308 -3.15 -22.98 -2.49
N ALA A 309 -2.80 -23.87 -1.56
CA ALA A 309 -3.57 -25.07 -1.26
C ALA A 309 -4.97 -24.74 -0.73
N SER A 310 -5.08 -23.72 0.14
CA SER A 310 -6.38 -23.21 0.60
C SER A 310 -7.22 -22.67 -0.56
N GLN A 311 -6.65 -21.83 -1.43
CA GLN A 311 -7.37 -21.32 -2.60
C GLN A 311 -7.82 -22.44 -3.54
N GLN A 312 -6.97 -23.43 -3.80
CA GLN A 312 -7.32 -24.58 -4.63
C GLN A 312 -8.44 -25.42 -4.00
N ARG A 313 -8.38 -25.66 -2.68
CA ARG A 313 -9.44 -26.34 -1.94
C ARG A 313 -10.76 -25.56 -2.04
N ASN A 314 -10.74 -24.25 -1.80
CA ASN A 314 -11.92 -23.40 -1.90
C ASN A 314 -12.48 -23.37 -3.33
N HIS A 315 -11.63 -23.30 -4.35
CA HIS A 315 -12.04 -23.34 -5.75
C HIS A 315 -12.67 -24.68 -6.13
N LYS A 316 -12.08 -25.79 -5.65
CA LYS A 316 -12.62 -27.14 -5.85
C LYS A 316 -13.97 -27.29 -5.18
N ASN A 317 -14.09 -26.89 -3.91
CA ASN A 317 -15.35 -26.92 -3.15
C ASN A 317 -16.43 -26.07 -3.84
N LEU A 318 -16.08 -24.88 -4.35
CA LEU A 318 -17.00 -24.04 -5.11
C LEU A 318 -17.40 -24.69 -6.45
N GLY A 319 -16.49 -25.39 -7.11
CA GLY A 319 -16.77 -26.16 -8.32
C GLY A 319 -17.74 -27.31 -8.08
N GLU A 320 -17.48 -28.11 -7.04
CA GLU A 320 -18.36 -29.21 -6.60
C GLU A 320 -19.74 -28.68 -6.20
N LEU A 321 -19.80 -27.58 -5.44
CA LEU A 321 -21.06 -26.95 -5.04
C LEU A 321 -21.84 -26.43 -6.26
N LYS A 322 -21.17 -25.78 -7.23
CA LYS A 322 -21.80 -25.36 -8.50
C LYS A 322 -22.33 -26.55 -9.30
N GLN A 323 -21.60 -27.67 -9.32
CA GLN A 323 -22.03 -28.88 -10.00
C GLN A 323 -23.25 -29.50 -9.34
N ILE A 324 -23.26 -29.62 -8.00
CA ILE A 324 -24.40 -30.10 -7.22
C ILE A 324 -25.63 -29.20 -7.47
N LEU A 325 -25.46 -27.87 -7.50
CA LEU A 325 -26.54 -26.93 -7.80
C LEU A 325 -27.08 -27.07 -9.23
N ARG A 326 -26.24 -27.44 -10.20
CA ARG A 326 -26.64 -27.67 -11.59
C ARG A 326 -27.35 -29.01 -11.76
N GLU A 327 -26.90 -30.05 -11.07
CA GLU A 327 -27.42 -31.41 -11.16
C GLU A 327 -28.70 -31.62 -10.34
N THR A 328 -28.93 -30.80 -9.31
CA THR A 328 -30.16 -30.86 -8.52
C THR A 328 -31.33 -30.28 -9.33
N PRO A 329 -32.38 -31.06 -9.62
CA PRO A 329 -33.57 -30.56 -10.32
C PRO A 329 -34.39 -29.67 -9.37
N LEU A 330 -34.00 -28.40 -9.28
CA LEU A 330 -34.71 -27.39 -8.51
C LEU A 330 -35.79 -26.73 -9.38
N GLU A 331 -37.01 -26.66 -8.84
CA GLU A 331 -38.08 -25.83 -9.39
C GLU A 331 -37.64 -24.35 -9.42
N ASP A 332 -38.13 -23.58 -10.39
CA ASP A 332 -37.73 -22.18 -10.58
C ASP A 332 -38.14 -21.24 -9.43
N SER A 333 -39.05 -21.68 -8.56
CA SER A 333 -39.36 -21.02 -7.27
C SER A 333 -38.21 -21.20 -6.27
N ARG A 334 -37.74 -22.43 -6.07
CA ARG A 334 -36.64 -22.76 -5.13
C ARG A 334 -35.30 -22.21 -5.59
N LYS A 335 -35.05 -22.14 -6.90
CA LYS A 335 -33.86 -21.45 -7.45
C LYS A 335 -33.85 -19.96 -7.08
N ARG A 336 -35.02 -19.29 -7.13
CA ARG A 336 -35.15 -17.89 -6.73
C ARG A 336 -34.96 -17.69 -5.23
N GLU A 337 -35.51 -18.58 -4.41
CA GLU A 337 -35.30 -18.56 -2.96
C GLU A 337 -33.83 -18.75 -2.59
N LEU A 338 -33.18 -19.76 -3.17
CA LEU A 338 -31.75 -20.02 -2.97
C LEU A 338 -30.89 -18.82 -3.41
N SER A 339 -31.16 -18.24 -4.57
CA SER A 339 -30.45 -17.05 -5.06
C SER A 339 -30.65 -15.85 -4.13
N SER A 340 -31.82 -15.71 -3.50
CA SER A 340 -32.11 -14.63 -2.56
C SER A 340 -31.38 -14.85 -1.23
N ALA A 341 -31.38 -16.08 -0.71
CA ALA A 341 -30.63 -16.46 0.49
C ALA A 341 -29.12 -16.26 0.29
N LEU A 342 -28.56 -16.73 -0.83
CA LEU A 342 -27.16 -16.49 -1.20
C LEU A 342 -26.84 -14.99 -1.26
N HIS A 343 -27.77 -14.16 -1.75
CA HIS A 343 -27.61 -12.71 -1.74
C HIS A 343 -27.56 -12.11 -0.34
N VAL A 344 -28.43 -12.56 0.57
CA VAL A 344 -28.43 -12.10 1.96
C VAL A 344 -27.12 -12.51 2.64
N TYR A 345 -26.71 -13.76 2.52
CA TYR A 345 -25.44 -14.23 3.08
C TYR A 345 -24.23 -13.55 2.46
N PHE A 346 -24.23 -13.31 1.14
CA PHE A 346 -23.15 -12.57 0.49
C PHE A 346 -23.11 -11.10 0.94
N LYS A 347 -24.28 -10.48 1.10
CA LYS A 347 -24.41 -9.12 1.64
C LYS A 347 -23.88 -9.06 3.07
N GLU A 348 -24.31 -9.97 3.96
CA GLU A 348 -23.79 -10.07 5.34
C GLU A 348 -22.28 -10.35 5.38
N TRP A 349 -21.78 -11.19 4.47
CA TRP A 349 -20.35 -11.44 4.32
C TRP A 349 -19.59 -10.18 3.89
N LEU A 350 -20.14 -9.38 2.96
CA LEU A 350 -19.56 -8.08 2.59
C LEU A 350 -19.53 -7.10 3.78
N TYR A 351 -20.59 -7.06 4.60
CA TYR A 351 -20.63 -6.26 5.82
C TYR A 351 -19.60 -6.73 6.86
N GLY A 352 -19.52 -8.04 7.12
CA GLY A 352 -18.60 -8.61 8.12
C GLY A 352 -17.12 -8.46 7.78
N ASN A 353 -16.78 -8.25 6.50
CA ASN A 353 -15.40 -8.04 6.04
C ASN A 353 -15.09 -6.55 5.76
N GLY A 354 -15.95 -5.60 6.16
CA GLY A 354 -15.70 -4.17 5.91
C GLY A 354 -15.65 -3.80 4.41
N LEU A 355 -16.23 -4.63 3.54
CA LEU A 355 -16.33 -4.42 2.10
C LEU A 355 -17.66 -3.73 1.73
N GLU A 356 -18.28 -2.98 2.66
CA GLU A 356 -19.59 -2.37 2.47
C GLU A 356 -19.67 -1.49 1.22
N SER A 357 -18.57 -0.80 0.90
CA SER A 357 -18.46 0.07 -0.26
C SER A 357 -18.45 -0.70 -1.60
N PHE A 358 -18.28 -2.04 -1.60
CA PHE A 358 -18.53 -2.89 -2.78
C PHE A 358 -20.02 -3.10 -3.07
N LEU A 359 -20.94 -2.88 -2.12
CA LEU A 359 -22.38 -2.94 -2.39
C LEU A 359 -22.80 -1.86 -3.41
N VAL A 360 -22.13 -0.70 -3.39
CA VAL A 360 -22.36 0.39 -4.35
C VAL A 360 -21.96 -0.01 -5.78
N LEU A 361 -20.92 -0.84 -5.94
CA LEU A 361 -20.50 -1.41 -7.22
C LEU A 361 -21.41 -2.56 -7.71
N TYR A 362 -22.08 -3.26 -6.79
CA TYR A 362 -22.88 -4.44 -7.09
C TYR A 362 -24.33 -4.12 -7.50
N LEU A 363 -24.92 -3.06 -6.94
CA LEU A 363 -26.30 -2.63 -7.24
C LEU A 363 -26.57 -2.38 -8.75
N PRO A 364 -25.66 -1.79 -9.55
CA PRO A 364 -25.87 -1.58 -10.99
C PRO A 364 -25.80 -2.87 -11.82
N VAL A 365 -24.96 -3.83 -11.43
CA VAL A 365 -24.77 -5.11 -12.16
C VAL A 365 -26.01 -6.00 -12.02
N TRP A 366 -26.67 -5.97 -10.87
CA TRP A 366 -27.87 -6.79 -10.62
C TRP A 366 -29.16 -6.20 -11.21
N SER A 367 -29.26 -4.87 -11.32
CA SER A 367 -30.40 -4.23 -12.02
C SER A 367 -30.51 -4.70 -13.49
N LYS A 368 -29.38 -5.04 -14.12
CA LYS A 368 -29.32 -5.62 -15.47
C LYS A 368 -29.54 -7.14 -15.53
N ALA A 369 -29.54 -7.84 -14.40
CA ALA A 369 -29.73 -9.29 -14.30
C ALA A 369 -31.16 -9.70 -13.93
N LYS A 370 -32.11 -8.75 -13.85
CA LYS A 370 -33.53 -9.10 -13.83
C LYS A 370 -33.89 -9.71 -15.18
N PRO A 371 -34.42 -10.95 -15.24
CA PRO A 371 -34.95 -11.48 -16.48
C PRO A 371 -36.07 -10.55 -16.97
N ASP A 372 -35.99 -10.17 -18.25
CA ASP A 372 -37.03 -9.40 -18.93
C ASP A 372 -38.39 -10.01 -18.60
N LYS A 373 -39.31 -9.17 -18.10
CA LYS A 373 -40.72 -9.54 -18.04
C LYS A 373 -41.12 -9.93 -19.47
N GLN A 374 -41.50 -11.19 -19.68
CA GLN A 374 -42.13 -11.60 -20.93
C GLN A 374 -43.29 -10.64 -21.26
N PRO A 375 -43.44 -10.21 -22.52
CA PRO A 375 -44.55 -9.36 -22.92
C PRO A 375 -45.86 -10.12 -22.68
N GLY A 376 -46.75 -9.50 -21.91
CA GLY A 376 -48.08 -10.01 -21.64
C GLY A 376 -48.80 -10.30 -22.95
N ASN A 377 -49.23 -11.54 -23.10
CA ASN A 377 -50.08 -12.02 -24.17
C ASN A 377 -51.45 -11.34 -24.03
N SER A 378 -51.69 -10.26 -24.78
CA SER A 378 -53.03 -9.71 -24.97
C SER A 378 -53.72 -10.51 -26.06
N GLY A 379 -54.63 -11.40 -25.66
CA GLY A 379 -55.46 -12.16 -26.58
C GLY A 379 -56.54 -12.95 -25.86
N SER A 380 -57.65 -12.26 -25.53
CA SER A 380 -59.05 -12.72 -25.56
C SER A 380 -59.94 -11.54 -25.21
#